data_AF-W1XX47-F1
#
_entry.id   AF-W1XX47-F1
#
_cell.length_a   1.000
_cell.length_b   1.000
_cell.length_c   1.000
_cell.angle_alpha   90.00
_cell.angle_beta   90.00
_cell.angle_gamma   90.00
#
_symmetry.space_group_name_H-M   'P 1'
#
loop_
_entity.id
_entity.type
_entity.pdbx_description
1 polymer ?
#
loop_
_entity_poly.entity_id
_entity_poly.type
_entity_poly.pdbx_seq_one_letter_code
_entity_poly.pdbx_strand_id
1 'polypeptide(L)'
;LPKSIKRTAILLTLGISLHNFPEGIATFVTASSNLELGFGIALAVALHNIPEGLAVAGPVYAATGSKRTAILWAGISGLAEILGGVLAWLILGSMISPVVMAAIMAAVAG
;
A
#
# COMPACT_ATOMS: atom_id res chain seq x y z
N LEU A 1 -3.43 -8.17 28.68
CA LEU A 1 -2.96 -7.23 27.64
C LEU A 1 -3.85 -5.99 27.66
N PRO A 2 -3.29 -4.77 27.72
CA PRO A 2 -4.10 -3.55 27.70
C PRO A 2 -4.97 -3.52 26.43
N LYS A 3 -6.28 -3.27 26.56
CA LYS A 3 -7.20 -3.18 25.40
C LYS A 3 -6.73 -2.16 24.35
N SER A 4 -5.90 -1.20 24.75
CA SER A 4 -5.32 -0.16 23.88
C SER A 4 -4.42 -0.71 22.79
N ILE A 5 -3.53 -1.67 23.07
CA ILE A 5 -2.53 -2.14 22.08
C ILE A 5 -3.19 -2.91 20.93
N LYS A 6 -4.21 -3.73 21.22
CA LYS A 6 -4.99 -4.42 20.18
C LYS A 6 -5.70 -3.43 19.26
N ARG A 7 -6.28 -2.38 19.85
CA ARG A 7 -6.93 -1.30 19.08
C ARG A 7 -5.91 -0.57 18.20
N THR A 8 -4.74 -0.23 18.74
CA THR A 8 -3.66 0.40 17.98
C THR A 8 -3.20 -0.47 16.81
N ALA A 9 -3.02 -1.79 17.03
CA ALA A 9 -2.63 -2.72 15.97
C ALA A 9 -3.64 -2.76 14.82
N ILE A 10 -4.94 -2.84 15.14
CA ILE A 10 -6.01 -2.85 14.13
C ILE A 10 -6.05 -1.51 13.38
N LEU A 11 -6.04 -0.38 14.10
CA LEU A 11 -6.13 0.95 13.49
C LEU A 11 -4.92 1.25 12.59
N LEU A 12 -3.71 0.89 13.01
CA LEU A 12 -2.52 1.06 12.17
C LEU A 12 -2.55 0.16 10.95
N THR A 13 -2.95 -1.11 11.09
CA THR A 13 -3.11 -2.00 9.93
C THR A 13 -4.08 -1.41 8.93
N LEU A 14 -5.26 -0.95 9.39
CA LEU A 14 -6.27 -0.35 8.51
C LEU A 14 -5.77 0.96 7.87
N GLY A 15 -5.16 1.84 8.66
CA GLY A 15 -4.64 3.13 8.16
C GLY A 15 -3.56 2.94 7.11
N ILE A 16 -2.61 2.04 7.35
CA ILE A 16 -1.54 1.71 6.40
C ILE A 16 -2.17 1.04 5.16
N SER A 17 -3.04 0.04 5.31
CA SER A 17 -3.73 -0.56 4.15
C SER A 17 -4.43 0.47 3.25
N LEU A 18 -5.06 1.49 3.85
CA LEU A 18 -5.70 2.58 3.10
C LEU A 18 -4.69 3.51 2.42
N HIS A 19 -3.47 3.63 2.93
CA HIS A 19 -2.38 4.39 2.34
C HIS A 19 -1.72 3.65 1.16
N ASN A 20 -1.45 2.35 1.31
CA ASN A 20 -0.83 1.54 0.25
C ASN A 20 -1.75 1.38 -0.97
N PHE A 21 -3.07 1.49 -0.80
CA PHE A 21 -4.02 1.37 -1.91
C PHE A 21 -3.78 2.43 -3.01
N PRO A 22 -3.75 3.75 -2.70
CA PRO A 22 -3.27 4.79 -3.61
C PRO A 22 -1.88 4.56 -4.22
N GLU A 23 -0.92 4.02 -3.47
CA GLU A 23 0.43 3.74 -3.99
C GLU A 23 0.41 2.69 -5.10
N GLY A 24 -0.42 1.66 -4.96
CA GLY A 24 -0.62 0.66 -6.00
C GLY A 24 -1.19 1.25 -7.30
N ILE A 25 -2.15 2.18 -7.17
CA ILE A 25 -2.72 2.93 -8.30
C ILE A 25 -1.61 3.75 -8.99
N ALA A 26 -0.84 4.53 -8.23
CA ALA A 26 0.22 5.38 -8.76
C ALA A 26 1.32 4.57 -9.47
N THR A 27 1.66 3.40 -8.92
CA THR A 27 2.62 2.47 -9.52
C THR A 27 2.13 1.95 -10.87
N PHE A 28 0.87 1.50 -10.96
CA PHE A 28 0.28 1.04 -12.23
C PHE A 28 0.20 2.16 -13.27
N VAL A 29 -0.32 3.33 -12.89
CA VAL A 29 -0.50 4.46 -13.80
C VAL A 29 0.84 4.92 -14.37
N THR A 30 1.88 4.99 -13.53
CA THR A 30 3.22 5.35 -13.99
C THR A 30 3.79 4.31 -14.94
N ALA A 31 3.72 3.03 -14.55
CA ALA A 31 4.22 1.93 -15.38
C ALA A 31 3.52 1.84 -16.75
N SER A 32 2.24 2.22 -16.80
CA SER A 32 1.47 2.28 -18.06
C SER A 32 1.93 3.39 -19.00
N SER A 33 2.54 4.45 -18.46
CA SER A 33 3.08 5.57 -19.26
C SER A 33 4.52 5.32 -19.72
N ASN A 34 5.36 4.77 -18.83
CA ASN A 34 6.75 4.48 -19.06
C ASN A 34 7.19 3.37 -18.10
N LEU A 35 7.60 2.23 -18.67
CA LEU A 35 7.93 1.04 -17.88
C LEU A 35 9.21 1.23 -17.04
N GLU A 36 10.18 2.00 -17.51
CA GLU A 36 11.42 2.30 -16.76
C GLU A 36 11.11 3.13 -15.50
N LEU A 37 10.29 4.16 -15.65
CA LEU A 37 9.80 4.93 -14.50
C LEU A 37 8.93 4.07 -13.58
N GLY A 38 8.10 3.19 -14.15
CA GLY A 38 7.30 2.22 -13.41
C GLY A 38 8.14 1.31 -12.51
N PHE A 39 9.24 0.77 -13.04
CA PHE A 39 10.19 -0.01 -12.24
C PHE A 39 10.86 0.83 -11.14
N GLY A 40 11.22 2.08 -11.46
CA GLY A 40 11.76 3.02 -10.47
C GLY A 40 10.79 3.26 -9.30
N ILE A 41 9.52 3.52 -9.59
CA ILE A 41 8.49 3.69 -8.57
C ILE A 41 8.24 2.40 -7.81
N ALA A 42 8.12 1.25 -8.49
CA ALA A 42 7.89 -0.03 -7.83
C ALA A 42 9.01 -0.36 -6.83
N LEU A 43 10.27 -0.06 -7.18
CA LEU A 43 11.39 -0.22 -6.25
C LEU A 43 11.30 0.77 -5.07
N ALA A 44 10.96 2.03 -5.34
CA ALA A 44 10.80 3.03 -4.29
C ALA A 44 9.70 2.66 -3.29
N VAL A 45 8.54 2.20 -3.78
CA VAL A 45 7.41 1.73 -2.97
C VAL A 45 7.80 0.46 -2.20
N ALA A 46 8.49 -0.49 -2.83
CA ALA A 46 8.98 -1.68 -2.13
C ALA A 46 9.89 -1.33 -0.93
N LEU A 47 10.73 -0.31 -1.06
CA LEU A 47 11.56 0.18 0.05
C LEU A 47 10.73 0.95 1.09
N HIS A 48 9.73 1.72 0.67
CA HIS A 48 8.80 2.44 1.55
C HIS A 48 7.98 1.48 2.43
N ASN A 49 7.56 0.35 1.87
CA ASN A 49 6.76 -0.66 2.55
C ASN A 49 7.51 -1.39 3.68
N ILE A 50 8.86 -1.35 3.72
CA ILE A 50 9.63 -1.97 4.81
C ILE A 50 9.32 -1.28 6.15
N PRO A 51 9.50 0.06 6.29
CA PRO A 51 9.04 0.82 7.46
C PRO A 51 7.55 0.60 7.81
N GLU A 52 6.67 0.61 6.83
CA GLU A 52 5.22 0.46 7.06
C GLU A 52 4.85 -0.93 7.58
N GLY A 53 5.41 -1.97 6.96
CA GLY A 53 5.25 -3.34 7.42
C GLY A 53 5.74 -3.52 8.85
N LEU A 54 6.83 -2.86 9.24
CA LEU A 54 7.30 -2.83 10.63
C LEU A 54 6.34 -2.06 11.56
N ALA A 55 5.75 -0.96 11.09
CA ALA A 55 4.75 -0.18 11.83
C ALA A 55 3.46 -0.97 12.09
N VAL A 56 3.08 -1.90 11.20
CA VAL A 56 2.00 -2.88 11.43
C VAL A 56 2.46 -4.01 12.35
N ALA A 57 3.61 -4.63 12.05
CA ALA A 57 4.08 -5.83 12.73
C ALA A 57 4.38 -5.60 14.22
N GLY A 58 4.95 -4.44 14.59
CA GLY A 58 5.33 -4.14 15.98
C GLY A 58 4.15 -4.19 16.96
N PRO A 59 3.09 -3.39 16.76
CA PRO A 59 1.89 -3.42 17.59
C PRO A 59 1.14 -4.76 17.55
N VAL A 60 1.10 -5.44 16.39
CA VAL A 60 0.49 -6.78 16.28
C VAL A 60 1.26 -7.79 17.11
N TYR A 61 2.60 -7.78 17.05
CA TYR A 61 3.44 -8.63 17.89
C TYR A 61 3.24 -8.31 19.37
N ALA A 62 3.25 -7.03 19.76
CA ALA A 62 3.00 -6.61 21.14
C ALA A 62 1.61 -7.04 21.64
N ALA A 63 0.62 -7.10 20.75
CA ALA A 63 -0.75 -7.52 21.07
C ALA A 63 -0.95 -9.04 21.11
N THR A 64 -0.10 -9.83 20.46
CA THR A 64 -0.35 -11.27 20.22
C THR A 64 0.78 -12.20 20.68
N GLY A 65 2.00 -11.70 20.84
CA GLY A 65 3.21 -12.49 21.12
C GLY A 65 3.69 -13.36 19.95
N SER A 66 3.03 -13.29 18.78
CA SER A 66 3.30 -14.19 17.65
C SER A 66 3.96 -13.46 16.48
N LYS A 67 5.21 -13.82 16.17
CA LYS A 67 5.93 -13.29 15.00
C LYS A 67 5.24 -13.65 13.69
N ARG A 68 4.68 -14.87 13.59
CA ARG A 68 3.92 -15.31 12.41
C ARG A 68 2.69 -14.45 12.18
N THR A 69 1.97 -14.13 13.26
CA THR A 69 0.79 -13.26 13.19
C THR A 69 1.18 -11.85 12.79
N ALA A 70 2.27 -11.30 13.35
CA ALA A 70 2.77 -9.98 12.97
C ALA A 70 3.15 -9.88 11.49
N ILE A 71 3.88 -10.88 10.97
CA ILE A 71 4.26 -10.95 9.55
C ILE A 71 3.01 -11.10 8.66
N LEU A 72 2.06 -11.95 9.04
CA LEU A 72 0.82 -12.13 8.29
C LEU A 72 0.04 -10.81 8.18
N TRP A 73 -0.10 -10.08 9.29
CA TRP A 73 -0.84 -8.81 9.30
C TRP A 73 -0.14 -7.71 8.50
N ALA A 74 1.20 -7.64 8.54
CA ALA A 74 1.97 -6.76 7.66
C ALA A 74 1.83 -7.15 6.18
N GLY A 75 1.77 -8.46 5.88
CA GLY A 75 1.47 -8.93 4.52
C GLY A 75 0.06 -8.56 4.07
N ILE A 76 -0.94 -8.70 4.95
CA ILE A 76 -2.32 -8.31 4.66
C ILE A 76 -2.44 -6.82 4.33
N SER A 77 -1.72 -5.94 5.02
CA SER A 77 -1.73 -4.51 4.67
C SER A 77 -1.12 -4.24 3.30
N GLY A 78 -0.03 -4.93 2.96
CA GLY A 78 0.60 -4.83 1.64
C GLY A 78 -0.27 -5.34 0.48
N LEU A 79 -1.25 -6.22 0.73
CA LEU A 79 -2.20 -6.64 -0.32
C LEU A 79 -3.05 -5.48 -0.84
N ALA A 80 -3.23 -4.41 -0.05
CA ALA A 80 -3.99 -3.24 -0.49
C ALA A 80 -3.33 -2.55 -1.69
N GLU A 81 -2.00 -2.55 -1.78
CA GLU A 81 -1.25 -2.04 -2.93
C GLU A 81 -1.56 -2.83 -4.20
N ILE A 82 -1.49 -4.16 -4.12
CA ILE A 82 -1.83 -5.05 -5.25
C ILE A 82 -3.27 -4.80 -5.68
N LEU A 83 -4.20 -4.69 -4.74
CA LEU A 83 -5.60 -4.40 -5.03
C LEU A 83 -5.77 -3.04 -5.71
N GLY A 84 -5.07 -2.00 -5.25
CA GLY A 84 -5.10 -0.67 -5.87
C GLY A 84 -4.61 -0.69 -7.33
N GLY A 85 -3.45 -1.31 -7.58
CA GLY A 85 -2.90 -1.43 -8.93
C GLY A 85 -3.78 -2.27 -9.87
N VAL A 86 -4.31 -3.40 -9.38
CA VAL A 86 -5.21 -4.26 -10.17
C VAL A 86 -6.53 -3.55 -10.48
N LEU A 87 -7.13 -2.85 -9.51
CA LEU A 87 -8.37 -2.11 -9.76
C LEU A 87 -8.14 -0.94 -10.73
N ALA A 88 -7.03 -0.23 -10.60
CA ALA A 88 -6.65 0.80 -11.57
C ALA A 88 -6.50 0.21 -12.97
N TRP A 89 -5.87 -0.96 -13.11
CA TRP A 89 -5.76 -1.65 -14.39
C TRP A 89 -7.13 -2.07 -14.96
N LEU A 90 -8.00 -2.65 -14.14
CA LEU A 90 -9.34 -3.10 -14.57
C LEU A 90 -10.24 -1.94 -15.00
N ILE A 91 -10.15 -0.79 -14.32
CA ILE A 91 -11.00 0.38 -14.58
C ILE A 91 -10.43 1.24 -15.72
N LEU A 92 -9.11 1.46 -15.72
CA LEU A 92 -8.48 2.42 -16.63
C LEU A 92 -7.95 1.74 -17.89
N GLY A 93 -7.41 0.53 -17.82
CA GLY A 93 -6.90 -0.22 -18.97
C GLY A 93 -6.11 0.65 -19.97
N SER A 94 -6.59 0.75 -21.21
CA SER A 94 -6.01 1.58 -22.28
C SER A 94 -6.48 3.04 -22.28
N MET A 95 -7.33 3.45 -21.34
CA MET A 95 -7.90 4.81 -21.24
C MET A 95 -6.98 5.80 -20.50
N ILE A 96 -5.76 5.40 -20.14
CA ILE A 96 -4.78 6.28 -19.51
C ILE A 96 -4.30 7.32 -20.53
N SER A 97 -4.76 8.56 -20.34
CA SER A 97 -4.25 9.76 -21.01
C SER A 97 -3.41 10.59 -20.04
N PRO A 98 -2.56 11.52 -20.53
CA PRO A 98 -1.78 12.40 -19.65
C PRO A 98 -2.65 13.17 -18.63
N VAL A 99 -3.86 13.57 -19.02
CA VAL A 99 -4.80 14.30 -18.14
C VAL A 99 -5.35 13.37 -17.05
N VAL A 100 -5.73 12.15 -17.40
CA VAL A 100 -6.23 11.15 -16.44
C VAL A 100 -5.13 10.77 -15.45
N MET A 101 -3.91 10.57 -15.94
CA MET A 101 -2.74 10.31 -15.10
C MET A 101 -2.49 11.48 -14.13
N ALA A 102 -2.47 12.72 -14.61
CA ALA A 102 -2.26 13.90 -13.76
C ALA A 102 -3.34 14.03 -12.67
N ALA A 103 -4.61 13.80 -13.03
CA ALA A 103 -5.72 13.86 -12.08
C ALA A 103 -5.62 12.78 -10.99
N ILE A 104 -5.27 11.54 -11.37
CA ILE A 104 -5.07 10.45 -10.42
C ILE A 104 -3.88 10.72 -9.52
N MET A 105 -2.73 11.11 -10.07
CA MET A 105 -1.54 11.39 -9.28
C MET A 105 -1.75 12.56 -8.31
N ALA A 106 -2.51 13.59 -8.71
CA ALA A 106 -2.91 14.67 -7.81
C ALA A 106 -3.81 14.16 -6.66
N ALA A 107 -4.80 13.30 -6.97
CA ALA A 107 -5.65 12.70 -5.95
C ALA A 107 -4.91 11.77 -4.99
N VAL A 108 -3.88 11.05 -5.48
CA VAL A 108 -3.02 10.18 -4.66
C VAL A 108 -2.06 10.98 -3.79
N ALA A 109 -1.52 12.09 -4.30
CA ALA A 109 -0.54 12.91 -3.58
C ALA A 109 -1.13 13.66 -2.37
N GLY A 110 -2.44 13.93 -2.37
CA GLY A 110 -3.14 14.67 -1.31
C GLY A 110 -3.14 16.18 -1.53
#